data_AF-A0A1B6FXX6-F1
#
_entry.id   AF-A0A1B6FXX6-F1
#
_cell.length_a   1.000
_cell.length_b   1.000
_cell.length_c   1.000
_cell.angle_alpha   90.00
_cell.angle_beta   90.00
_cell.angle_gamma   90.00
#
_symmetry.space_group_name_H-M   'P 1'
#
loop_
_entity.id
_entity.type
_entity.pdbx_description
1 polymer ?
#
loop_
_entity_poly.entity_id
_entity_poly.type
_entity_poly.pdbx_seq_one_letter_code
_entity_poly.pdbx_strand_id
1 'polypeptide(L)'
;TMNPGYAGRTELPDNLKSLFRPMSMMVPDYGLIAEVTLYSEGFESSKGLAQKMVNMYKLCSEQLSQQDHYDFGMRAVKSVLSMAGSLKRQNPDKPENIVLIRALRDSNLPKFLKDDALLFQGILNDLFPGVVLPEHDYGVMNNAIGLVIEEMGLQPEVCTFTKVTQLYETMIVRHGVMTVGRTGGGKTSVLNILKGALTRLHSLNIEGPYYRPVNVYTMNPKSVTMGELYGEVNLLTMEWKDGLLGIFVRLAVQCTEEEHQWVVCDGPVDAVWIENMNTVLDDNKMLCLANSERI
;
A
#
# COMPACT_ATOMS: atom_id res chain seq x y z
N THR A 1 5.34 -14.27 18.72
CA THR A 1 6.29 -14.56 17.62
C THR A 1 7.49 -13.64 17.77
N MET A 2 8.70 -14.10 17.41
CA MET A 2 9.94 -13.32 17.54
C MET A 2 10.62 -13.27 16.18
N ASN A 3 11.09 -12.08 15.76
CA ASN A 3 11.89 -11.88 14.56
C ASN A 3 13.33 -11.55 15.00
N PRO A 4 14.27 -12.49 14.89
CA PRO A 4 15.67 -12.22 15.22
C PRO A 4 16.23 -11.04 14.41
N GLY A 5 16.94 -10.13 15.06
CA GLY A 5 17.63 -9.01 14.39
C GLY A 5 16.74 -7.86 13.90
N TYR A 6 15.45 -7.85 14.22
CA TYR A 6 14.59 -6.71 13.88
C TYR A 6 14.92 -5.50 14.76
N ALA A 7 15.25 -4.37 14.12
CA ALA A 7 15.63 -3.14 14.81
C ALA A 7 14.49 -2.65 15.73
N GLY A 8 14.83 -2.22 16.94
CA GLY A 8 13.86 -1.68 17.91
C GLY A 8 13.27 -2.70 18.89
N ARG A 9 13.58 -4.00 18.76
CA ARG A 9 13.13 -5.04 19.70
C ARG A 9 14.24 -5.45 20.67
N THR A 10 13.86 -5.65 21.93
CA THR A 10 14.71 -6.27 22.95
C THR A 10 14.65 -7.79 22.86
N GLU A 11 15.79 -8.44 23.08
CA GLU A 11 15.81 -9.90 23.15
C GLU A 11 15.06 -10.43 24.36
N LEU A 12 14.40 -11.57 24.18
CA LEU A 12 13.78 -12.30 25.28
C LEU A 12 14.85 -12.79 26.26
N PRO A 13 14.66 -12.60 27.58
CA PRO A 13 15.49 -13.20 28.61
C PRO A 13 15.55 -14.73 28.52
N ASP A 14 16.71 -15.32 28.84
CA ASP A 14 16.94 -16.77 28.67
C ASP A 14 16.03 -17.64 29.54
N ASN A 15 15.66 -17.16 30.73
CA ASN A 15 14.70 -17.81 31.61
C ASN A 15 13.28 -17.89 31.01
N LEU A 16 12.90 -16.94 30.16
CA LEU A 16 11.65 -16.99 29.41
C LEU A 16 11.81 -17.82 28.14
N LYS A 17 12.94 -17.70 27.42
CA LYS A 17 13.24 -18.52 26.23
C LYS A 17 13.12 -20.02 26.54
N SER A 18 13.56 -20.46 27.72
CA SER A 18 13.50 -21.88 28.13
C SER A 18 12.07 -22.42 28.32
N LEU A 19 11.07 -21.55 28.51
CA LEU A 19 9.66 -21.94 28.64
C LEU A 19 8.99 -22.21 27.28
N PHE A 20 9.63 -21.84 26.18
CA PHE A 20 9.06 -21.96 24.84
C PHE A 20 9.82 -22.98 23.99
N ARG A 21 9.08 -23.65 23.11
CA ARG A 21 9.68 -24.50 22.07
C ARG A 21 9.98 -23.65 20.83
N PRO A 22 11.25 -23.55 20.38
CA PRO A 22 11.55 -22.85 19.15
C PRO A 22 11.00 -23.62 17.94
N MET A 23 10.35 -22.90 17.04
CA MET A 23 9.85 -23.42 15.77
C MET A 23 10.34 -22.51 14.65
N SER A 24 11.11 -23.07 13.72
CA SER A 24 11.71 -22.32 12.61
C SER A 24 10.70 -22.16 11.47
N MET A 25 10.31 -20.92 11.19
CA MET A 25 9.38 -20.55 10.11
C MET A 25 10.10 -19.68 9.06
N MET A 26 11.12 -20.24 8.40
CA MET A 26 12.09 -19.44 7.63
C MET A 26 11.63 -19.12 6.20
N VAL A 27 11.17 -20.10 5.43
CA VAL A 27 10.85 -19.92 4.00
C VAL A 27 9.53 -20.63 3.68
N PRO A 28 8.47 -19.90 3.30
CA PRO A 28 7.23 -20.51 2.82
C PRO A 28 7.38 -20.99 1.37
N ASP A 29 6.54 -21.92 0.95
CA ASP A 29 6.44 -22.33 -0.46
C ASP A 29 5.56 -21.33 -1.24
N TYR A 30 6.21 -20.38 -1.91
CA TYR A 30 5.54 -19.34 -2.71
C TYR A 30 4.73 -19.92 -3.87
N GLY A 31 5.20 -21.03 -4.48
CA GLY A 31 4.56 -21.63 -5.65
C GLY A 31 3.24 -22.27 -5.29
N LEU A 32 3.25 -23.12 -4.26
CA LEU A 32 2.04 -23.78 -3.77
C LEU A 32 1.00 -22.76 -3.25
N ILE A 33 1.46 -21.75 -2.51
CA ILE A 33 0.55 -20.71 -1.99
C ILE A 33 -0.07 -19.91 -3.15
N ALA A 34 0.72 -19.50 -4.13
CA ALA A 34 0.21 -18.78 -5.29
C ALA A 34 -0.77 -19.62 -6.12
N GLU A 35 -0.48 -20.90 -6.35
CA GLU A 35 -1.36 -21.82 -7.09
C GLU A 35 -2.72 -21.97 -6.40
N VAL A 36 -2.73 -22.29 -5.11
CA VAL A 36 -3.96 -22.48 -4.33
C VAL A 36 -4.76 -21.18 -4.26
N THR A 37 -4.09 -20.05 -4.07
CA THR A 37 -4.76 -18.74 -4.00
C THR A 37 -5.37 -18.37 -5.35
N LEU A 38 -4.62 -18.46 -6.46
CA LEU A 38 -5.16 -18.19 -7.80
C LEU A 38 -6.35 -19.10 -8.12
N TYR A 39 -6.24 -20.40 -7.79
CA TYR A 39 -7.34 -21.33 -7.98
C TYR A 39 -8.58 -20.92 -7.17
N SER A 40 -8.42 -20.50 -5.92
CA SER A 40 -9.53 -20.00 -5.09
C SER A 40 -10.16 -18.71 -5.60
N GLU A 41 -9.40 -17.91 -6.35
CA GLU A 41 -9.85 -16.66 -6.98
C GLU A 41 -10.50 -16.87 -8.36
N GLY A 42 -10.63 -18.13 -8.81
CA GLY A 42 -11.31 -18.51 -10.05
C GLY A 42 -10.41 -18.57 -11.28
N PHE A 43 -9.09 -18.74 -11.11
CA PHE A 43 -8.18 -19.00 -12.21
C PHE A 43 -8.11 -20.50 -12.54
N GLU A 44 -8.41 -20.87 -13.78
CA GLU A 44 -8.32 -22.24 -14.28
C GLU A 44 -6.87 -22.65 -14.56
N SER A 45 -6.05 -21.73 -15.08
CA SER A 45 -4.63 -21.98 -15.40
C SER A 45 -3.69 -21.63 -14.24
N SER A 46 -4.15 -21.81 -12.99
CA SER A 46 -3.48 -21.37 -11.76
C SER A 46 -2.04 -21.88 -11.62
N LYS A 47 -1.78 -23.14 -11.93
CA LYS A 47 -0.44 -23.77 -11.78
C LYS A 47 0.63 -23.12 -12.65
N GLY A 48 0.34 -22.94 -13.94
CA GLY A 48 1.30 -22.32 -14.88
C GLY A 48 1.53 -20.84 -14.56
N LEU A 49 0.47 -20.14 -14.17
CA LEU A 49 0.51 -18.73 -13.79
C LEU A 49 1.28 -18.49 -12.48
N ALA A 50 1.09 -19.35 -11.48
CA ALA A 50 1.79 -19.28 -10.20
C ALA A 50 3.31 -19.44 -10.39
N GLN A 51 3.74 -20.43 -11.18
CA GLN A 51 5.17 -20.63 -11.46
C GLN A 51 5.80 -19.42 -12.16
N LYS A 52 5.11 -18.82 -13.14
CA LYS A 52 5.57 -17.60 -13.80
C LYS A 52 5.68 -16.42 -12.83
N MET A 53 4.70 -16.25 -11.94
CA MET A 53 4.72 -15.21 -10.93
C MET A 53 5.89 -15.37 -9.94
N VAL A 54 6.13 -16.59 -9.44
CA VAL A 54 7.26 -16.86 -8.55
C VAL A 54 8.60 -16.61 -9.25
N ASN A 55 8.74 -17.06 -10.50
CA ASN A 55 9.94 -16.80 -11.29
C ASN A 55 10.15 -15.31 -11.53
N MET A 56 9.08 -14.54 -11.78
CA MET A 56 9.15 -13.09 -11.90
C MET A 56 9.75 -12.45 -10.64
N TYR A 57 9.20 -12.78 -9.47
CA TYR A 57 9.68 -12.23 -8.19
C TYR A 57 11.12 -12.64 -7.90
N LYS A 58 11.50 -13.88 -8.23
CA LYS A 58 12.87 -14.36 -8.12
C LYS A 58 13.82 -13.54 -9.01
N LEU A 59 13.49 -13.39 -10.30
CA LEU A 59 14.29 -12.60 -11.25
C LEU A 59 14.38 -11.14 -10.82
N CYS A 60 13.30 -10.54 -10.32
CA CYS A 60 13.32 -9.17 -9.80
C CYS A 60 14.25 -9.03 -8.60
N SER A 61 14.24 -9.99 -7.68
CA SER A 61 15.14 -9.98 -6.52
C SER A 61 16.63 -10.17 -6.87
N GLU A 62 16.91 -10.84 -7.99
CA GLU A 62 18.27 -11.14 -8.45
C GLU A 62 18.84 -10.08 -9.41
N GLN A 63 17.99 -9.42 -10.21
CA GLN A 63 18.41 -8.54 -11.30
C GLN A 63 18.18 -7.05 -11.06
N LEU A 64 17.19 -6.66 -10.25
CA LEU A 64 16.94 -5.25 -9.96
C LEU A 64 17.96 -4.71 -8.96
N SER A 65 18.12 -3.39 -8.95
CA SER A 65 19.00 -2.75 -7.97
C SER A 65 18.53 -3.01 -6.53
N GLN A 66 19.48 -3.13 -5.60
CA GLN A 66 19.18 -3.30 -4.18
C GLN A 66 18.69 -1.97 -3.60
N GLN A 67 17.41 -1.89 -3.28
CA GLN A 67 16.77 -0.73 -2.65
C GLN A 67 16.08 -1.14 -1.35
N ASP A 68 16.21 -0.32 -0.30
CA ASP A 68 15.64 -0.60 1.02
C ASP A 68 14.10 -0.74 1.01
N HIS A 69 13.44 -0.13 0.04
CA HIS A 69 11.98 -0.11 -0.09
C HIS A 69 11.44 -1.18 -1.05
N TYR A 70 12.29 -1.99 -1.66
CA TYR A 70 11.85 -3.11 -2.50
C TYR A 70 11.43 -4.28 -1.63
N ASP A 71 10.20 -4.76 -1.84
CA ASP A 71 9.63 -5.90 -1.13
C ASP A 71 9.22 -6.98 -2.14
N PHE A 72 9.98 -8.07 -2.14
CA PHE A 72 9.72 -9.29 -2.92
C PHE A 72 9.28 -10.45 -2.01
N GLY A 73 8.92 -10.18 -0.76
CA GLY A 73 8.49 -11.18 0.20
C GLY A 73 7.03 -11.62 0.03
N MET A 74 6.60 -12.56 0.88
CA MET A 74 5.26 -13.17 0.79
C MET A 74 4.11 -12.16 0.95
N ARG A 75 4.32 -11.04 1.66
CA ARG A 75 3.29 -9.98 1.80
C ARG A 75 3.04 -9.27 0.46
N ALA A 76 4.09 -8.96 -0.30
CA ALA A 76 3.95 -8.40 -1.64
C ALA A 76 3.23 -9.38 -2.58
N VAL A 77 3.63 -10.65 -2.55
CA VAL A 77 3.03 -11.75 -3.34
C VAL A 77 1.54 -11.91 -3.02
N LYS A 78 1.17 -11.95 -1.74
CA LYS A 78 -0.24 -12.03 -1.30
C LYS A 78 -1.07 -10.83 -1.80
N SER A 79 -0.52 -9.62 -1.70
CA SER A 79 -1.20 -8.40 -2.18
C SER A 79 -1.46 -8.44 -3.68
N VAL A 80 -0.52 -8.94 -4.48
CA VAL A 80 -0.73 -9.13 -5.93
C VAL A 80 -1.78 -10.19 -6.22
N LEU A 81 -1.76 -11.32 -5.51
CA LEU A 81 -2.75 -12.39 -5.71
C LEU A 81 -4.17 -11.90 -5.42
N SER A 82 -4.35 -11.16 -4.33
CA SER A 82 -5.65 -10.55 -3.98
C SER A 82 -6.09 -9.52 -5.03
N MET A 83 -5.17 -8.70 -5.54
CA MET A 83 -5.45 -7.76 -6.63
C MET A 83 -5.85 -8.49 -7.92
N ALA A 84 -5.15 -9.56 -8.29
CA ALA A 84 -5.44 -10.37 -9.47
C ALA A 84 -6.83 -11.01 -9.38
N GLY A 85 -7.21 -11.52 -8.20
CA GLY A 85 -8.54 -12.05 -7.95
C GLY A 85 -9.65 -11.00 -8.06
N SER A 86 -9.43 -9.80 -7.51
CA SER A 86 -10.36 -8.67 -7.67
C SER A 86 -10.53 -8.27 -9.14
N LEU A 87 -9.43 -8.17 -9.89
CA LEU A 87 -9.46 -7.84 -11.31
C LEU A 87 -10.15 -8.93 -12.15
N LYS A 88 -9.97 -10.22 -11.79
CA LYS A 88 -10.66 -11.34 -12.44
C LYS A 88 -12.17 -11.29 -12.22
N ARG A 89 -12.62 -10.98 -10.99
CA ARG A 89 -14.06 -10.78 -10.70
C ARG A 89 -14.67 -9.61 -11.47
N GLN A 90 -13.95 -8.51 -11.60
CA GLN A 90 -14.40 -7.34 -12.35
C GLN A 90 -14.39 -7.57 -13.87
N ASN A 91 -13.56 -8.49 -14.35
CA ASN A 91 -13.41 -8.77 -15.79
C ASN A 91 -13.41 -10.29 -16.06
N PRO A 92 -14.55 -10.97 -15.92
CA PRO A 92 -14.62 -12.43 -16.04
C PRO A 92 -14.14 -12.94 -17.41
N ASP A 93 -14.48 -12.21 -18.47
CA ASP A 93 -14.22 -12.61 -19.87
C ASP A 93 -12.78 -12.35 -20.32
N LYS A 94 -11.98 -11.60 -19.53
CA LYS A 94 -10.59 -11.32 -19.91
C LYS A 94 -9.72 -12.57 -19.69
N PRO A 95 -8.76 -12.82 -20.60
CA PRO A 95 -7.84 -13.94 -20.45
C PRO A 95 -6.99 -13.77 -19.19
N GLU A 96 -6.85 -14.86 -18.44
CA GLU A 96 -6.22 -14.90 -17.12
C GLU A 96 -4.78 -14.37 -17.12
N ASN A 97 -4.04 -14.65 -18.19
CA ASN A 97 -2.68 -14.13 -18.37
C ASN A 97 -2.66 -12.59 -18.36
N ILE A 98 -3.59 -11.93 -19.06
CA ILE A 98 -3.65 -10.45 -19.10
C ILE A 98 -4.02 -9.90 -17.73
N VAL A 99 -4.97 -10.53 -17.05
CA VAL A 99 -5.40 -10.13 -15.70
C VAL A 99 -4.23 -10.20 -14.71
N LEU A 100 -3.45 -11.29 -14.73
CA LEU A 100 -2.30 -11.44 -13.85
C LEU A 100 -1.19 -10.45 -14.19
N ILE A 101 -0.83 -10.28 -15.46
CA ILE A 101 0.23 -9.34 -15.86
C ILE A 101 -0.15 -7.92 -15.46
N ARG A 102 -1.42 -7.55 -15.61
CA ARG A 102 -1.93 -6.25 -15.14
C ARG A 102 -1.75 -6.09 -13.63
N ALA A 103 -2.14 -7.09 -12.83
CA ALA A 103 -1.96 -7.05 -11.38
C ALA A 103 -0.48 -6.94 -10.98
N LEU A 104 0.41 -7.68 -11.65
CA LEU A 104 1.86 -7.64 -11.40
C LEU A 104 2.43 -6.26 -11.74
N ARG A 105 2.03 -5.69 -12.88
CA ARG A 105 2.50 -4.37 -13.32
C ARG A 105 2.02 -3.27 -12.39
N ASP A 106 0.72 -3.18 -12.16
CA ASP A 106 0.10 -2.08 -11.43
C ASP A 106 0.54 -2.09 -9.93
N SER A 107 0.82 -3.28 -9.37
CA SER A 107 1.33 -3.42 -7.99
C SER A 107 2.81 -3.05 -7.81
N ASN A 108 3.66 -3.30 -8.81
CA ASN A 108 5.11 -3.19 -8.65
C ASN A 108 5.70 -1.95 -9.34
N LEU A 109 5.17 -1.54 -10.48
CA LEU A 109 5.69 -0.41 -11.25
C LEU A 109 5.78 0.91 -10.47
N PRO A 110 4.82 1.27 -9.59
CA PRO A 110 4.92 2.50 -8.80
C PRO A 110 6.09 2.54 -7.82
N LYS A 111 6.63 1.36 -7.46
CA LYS A 111 7.70 1.21 -6.46
C LYS A 111 9.10 1.31 -7.08
N PHE A 112 9.24 0.96 -8.35
CA PHE A 112 10.55 0.86 -8.99
C PHE A 112 11.11 2.21 -9.40
N LEU A 113 12.44 2.29 -9.37
CA LEU A 113 13.20 3.35 -10.03
C LEU A 113 12.99 3.29 -11.54
N LYS A 114 13.28 4.40 -12.23
CA LYS A 114 13.06 4.51 -13.68
C LYS A 114 13.80 3.42 -14.47
N ASP A 115 15.05 3.16 -14.14
CA ASP A 115 15.87 2.17 -14.85
C ASP A 115 15.45 0.74 -14.53
N ASP A 116 15.13 0.46 -13.26
CA ASP A 116 14.59 -0.82 -12.81
C ASP A 116 13.20 -1.11 -13.40
N ALA A 117 12.38 -0.09 -13.64
CA ALA A 117 11.08 -0.23 -14.29
C ALA A 117 11.22 -0.75 -15.73
N LEU A 118 12.28 -0.34 -16.44
CA LEU A 118 12.59 -0.86 -17.78
C LEU A 118 13.03 -2.32 -17.72
N LEU A 119 13.89 -2.68 -16.75
CA LEU A 119 14.31 -4.06 -16.52
C LEU A 119 13.11 -4.96 -16.18
N PHE A 120 12.24 -4.50 -15.28
CA PHE A 120 11.01 -5.19 -14.91
C PHE A 120 10.09 -5.45 -16.11
N GLN A 121 9.92 -4.46 -16.99
CA GLN A 121 9.17 -4.65 -18.24
C GLN A 121 9.82 -5.70 -19.14
N GLY A 122 11.17 -5.73 -19.22
CA GLY A 122 11.91 -6.79 -19.91
C GLY A 122 11.63 -8.18 -19.35
N ILE A 123 11.70 -8.33 -18.01
CA ILE A 123 11.39 -9.59 -17.31
C ILE A 123 9.94 -10.04 -17.57
N LEU A 124 8.98 -9.12 -17.53
CA LEU A 124 7.58 -9.42 -17.83
C LEU A 124 7.41 -9.91 -19.28
N ASN A 125 8.06 -9.26 -20.25
CA ASN A 125 7.96 -9.64 -21.66
C ASN A 125 8.57 -11.03 -21.94
N ASP A 126 9.64 -11.40 -21.24
CA ASP A 126 10.27 -12.71 -21.36
C ASP A 126 9.38 -13.83 -20.78
N LEU A 127 8.76 -13.60 -19.63
CA LEU A 127 7.86 -14.57 -18.99
C LEU A 127 6.49 -14.70 -19.68
N PHE A 128 6.03 -13.63 -20.34
CA PHE A 128 4.73 -13.55 -21.03
C PHE A 128 4.89 -13.03 -22.47
N PRO A 129 5.50 -13.83 -23.37
CA PRO A 129 5.75 -13.40 -24.74
C PRO A 129 4.45 -13.20 -25.51
N GLY A 130 4.40 -12.14 -26.33
CA GLY A 130 3.28 -11.88 -27.24
C GLY A 130 2.02 -11.29 -26.58
N VAL A 131 2.07 -10.94 -25.29
CA VAL A 131 0.93 -10.34 -24.60
C VAL A 131 1.05 -8.81 -24.61
N VAL A 132 0.10 -8.14 -25.27
CA VAL A 132 -0.02 -6.68 -25.24
C VAL A 132 -1.06 -6.28 -24.19
N LEU A 133 -0.64 -5.48 -23.22
CA LEU A 133 -1.55 -4.96 -22.20
C LEU A 133 -2.35 -3.79 -22.79
N PRO A 134 -3.69 -3.82 -22.69
CA PRO A 134 -4.49 -2.65 -23.04
C PRO A 134 -4.17 -1.51 -22.07
N GLU A 135 -3.90 -0.32 -22.60
CA GLU A 135 -3.79 0.89 -21.79
C GLU A 135 -5.17 1.24 -21.22
N HIS A 136 -5.19 1.71 -19.98
CA HIS A 136 -6.41 2.17 -19.35
C HIS A 136 -6.62 3.64 -19.72
N ASP A 137 -7.78 3.96 -20.29
CA ASP A 137 -8.11 5.34 -20.62
C ASP A 137 -8.49 6.10 -19.34
N TYR A 138 -7.55 6.94 -18.87
CA TYR A 138 -7.77 7.86 -17.75
C TYR A 138 -8.17 9.26 -18.22
N GLY A 139 -8.61 9.45 -19.47
CA GLY A 139 -8.85 10.77 -20.06
C GLY A 139 -9.63 11.72 -19.17
N VAL A 140 -10.73 11.24 -18.56
CA VAL A 140 -11.56 12.05 -17.64
C VAL A 140 -10.80 12.47 -16.38
N MET A 141 -10.07 11.54 -15.77
CA MET A 141 -9.26 11.79 -14.57
C MET A 141 -8.07 12.71 -14.89
N ASN A 142 -7.38 12.48 -16.01
CA ASN A 142 -6.28 13.32 -16.47
C ASN A 142 -6.75 14.75 -16.75
N ASN A 143 -7.93 14.94 -17.33
CA ASN A 143 -8.51 16.27 -17.52
C ASN A 143 -8.78 16.97 -16.18
N ALA A 144 -9.35 16.25 -15.20
CA ALA A 144 -9.58 16.79 -13.86
C ALA A 144 -8.25 17.15 -13.16
N ILE A 145 -7.23 16.31 -13.28
CA ILE A 145 -5.88 16.56 -12.75
C ILE A 145 -5.29 17.83 -13.38
N GLY A 146 -5.40 17.99 -14.70
CA GLY A 146 -4.87 19.16 -15.41
C GLY A 146 -5.48 20.47 -14.92
N LEU A 147 -6.80 20.51 -14.77
CA LEU A 147 -7.51 21.68 -14.25
C LEU A 147 -7.11 22.01 -12.81
N VAL A 148 -6.96 20.99 -11.95
CA VAL A 148 -6.55 21.19 -10.55
C VAL A 148 -5.11 21.71 -10.46
N ILE A 149 -4.21 21.22 -11.32
CA ILE A 149 -2.84 21.72 -11.42
C ILE A 149 -2.83 23.22 -11.76
N GLU A 150 -3.63 23.63 -12.74
CA GLU A 150 -3.76 25.03 -13.14
C GLU A 150 -4.35 25.90 -12.01
N GLU A 151 -5.40 25.43 -11.32
CA GLU A 151 -6.01 26.11 -10.18
C GLU A 151 -5.04 26.29 -9.00
N MET A 152 -4.14 25.33 -8.80
CA MET A 152 -3.07 25.40 -7.81
C MET A 152 -1.88 26.26 -8.25
N GLY A 153 -1.88 26.79 -9.49
CA GLY A 153 -0.78 27.59 -10.04
C GLY A 153 0.49 26.78 -10.30
N LEU A 154 0.37 25.47 -10.51
CA LEU A 154 1.49 24.56 -10.78
C LEU A 154 1.70 24.36 -12.29
N GLN A 155 2.90 23.96 -12.68
CA GLN A 155 3.19 23.62 -14.07
C GLN A 155 2.69 22.19 -14.38
N PRO A 156 1.90 22.00 -15.45
CA PRO A 156 1.46 20.66 -15.87
C PRO A 156 2.63 19.91 -16.49
N GLU A 157 3.23 19.02 -15.71
CA GLU A 157 4.32 18.14 -16.15
C GLU A 157 3.83 16.69 -16.23
N VAL A 158 4.21 15.97 -17.29
CA VAL A 158 3.74 14.59 -17.55
C VAL A 158 4.00 13.66 -16.36
N CYS A 159 5.15 13.81 -15.69
CA CYS A 159 5.48 12.99 -14.53
C CYS A 159 4.48 13.15 -13.37
N THR A 160 3.88 14.33 -13.21
CA THR A 160 2.87 14.62 -12.19
C THR A 160 1.60 13.83 -12.47
N PHE A 161 1.11 13.84 -13.72
CA PHE A 161 -0.07 13.07 -14.12
C PHE A 161 0.14 11.57 -13.87
N THR A 162 1.29 11.04 -14.29
CA THR A 162 1.63 9.63 -14.05
C THR A 162 1.68 9.30 -12.56
N LYS A 163 2.30 10.16 -11.73
CA LYS A 163 2.44 9.91 -10.30
C LYS A 163 1.13 10.06 -9.52
N VAL A 164 0.26 11.00 -9.89
CA VAL A 164 -1.09 11.12 -9.33
C VAL A 164 -1.93 9.90 -9.67
N THR A 165 -1.86 9.41 -10.92
CA THR A 165 -2.56 8.20 -11.35
C THR A 165 -2.06 6.96 -10.61
N GLN A 166 -0.74 6.79 -10.49
CA GLN A 166 -0.13 5.69 -9.74
C GLN A 166 -0.52 5.72 -8.25
N LEU A 167 -0.58 6.91 -7.64
CA LEU A 167 -1.01 7.06 -6.26
C LEU A 167 -2.47 6.62 -6.09
N TYR A 168 -3.35 7.04 -7.00
CA TYR A 168 -4.76 6.64 -7.02
C TYR A 168 -4.93 5.12 -7.15
N GLU A 169 -4.28 4.50 -8.14
CA GLU A 169 -4.32 3.05 -8.35
C GLU A 169 -3.83 2.30 -7.11
N THR A 170 -2.77 2.80 -6.46
CA THR A 170 -2.23 2.19 -5.24
C THR A 170 -3.21 2.31 -4.07
N MET A 171 -3.87 3.46 -3.92
CA MET A 171 -4.85 3.72 -2.84
C MET A 171 -6.14 2.90 -2.99
N ILE A 172 -6.55 2.57 -4.22
CA ILE A 172 -7.70 1.67 -4.44
C ILE A 172 -7.43 0.27 -3.90
N VAL A 173 -6.18 -0.19 -4.02
CA VAL A 173 -5.81 -1.57 -3.67
C VAL A 173 -5.31 -1.70 -2.24
N ARG A 174 -4.71 -0.65 -1.68
CA ARG A 174 -4.16 -0.64 -0.31
C ARG A 174 -4.64 0.59 0.44
N HIS A 175 -5.13 0.38 1.66
CA HIS A 175 -5.50 1.47 2.57
C HIS A 175 -4.28 2.15 3.20
N GLY A 176 -3.14 1.46 3.27
CA GLY A 176 -1.85 2.00 3.72
C GLY A 176 -0.90 2.26 2.56
N VAL A 177 -0.48 3.51 2.38
CA VAL A 177 0.45 3.92 1.31
C VAL A 177 1.55 4.81 1.86
N MET A 178 2.77 4.64 1.37
CA MET A 178 3.93 5.48 1.70
C MET A 178 4.42 6.18 0.44
N THR A 179 4.46 7.52 0.46
CA THR A 179 5.08 8.31 -0.61
C THR A 179 6.56 8.52 -0.30
N VAL A 180 7.43 7.86 -1.05
CA VAL A 180 8.89 7.93 -0.87
C VAL A 180 9.50 8.94 -1.83
N GLY A 181 10.41 9.78 -1.33
CA GLY A 181 11.12 10.76 -2.14
C GLY A 181 11.77 11.85 -1.30
N ARG A 182 12.71 12.58 -1.90
CA ARG A 182 13.41 13.69 -1.23
C ARG A 182 12.46 14.83 -0.84
N THR A 183 12.84 15.64 0.14
CA THR A 183 12.15 16.90 0.45
C THR A 183 12.13 17.80 -0.79
N GLY A 184 11.00 18.44 -1.07
CA GLY A 184 10.81 19.21 -2.29
C GLY A 184 10.49 18.39 -3.55
N GLY A 185 10.43 17.06 -3.47
CA GLY A 185 10.11 16.19 -4.62
C GLY A 185 8.63 16.16 -5.04
N GLY A 186 7.82 17.13 -4.65
CA GLY A 186 6.40 17.23 -5.05
C GLY A 186 5.42 16.27 -4.38
N LYS A 187 5.83 15.50 -3.37
CA LYS A 187 4.98 14.50 -2.68
C LYS A 187 3.65 15.07 -2.17
N THR A 188 3.74 16.19 -1.44
CA THR A 188 2.56 16.89 -0.90
C THR A 188 1.69 17.44 -2.01
N SER A 189 2.31 17.96 -3.09
CA SER A 189 1.58 18.45 -4.26
C SER A 189 0.80 17.32 -4.94
N VAL A 190 1.41 16.16 -5.17
CA VAL A 190 0.75 14.99 -5.77
C VAL A 190 -0.46 14.54 -4.94
N LEU A 191 -0.32 14.48 -3.61
CA LEU A 191 -1.42 14.14 -2.70
C LEU A 191 -2.57 15.16 -2.78
N ASN A 192 -2.25 16.45 -2.75
CA ASN A 192 -3.24 17.53 -2.82
C ASN A 192 -3.94 17.60 -4.19
N ILE A 193 -3.19 17.37 -5.29
CA ILE A 193 -3.76 17.29 -6.64
C ILE A 193 -4.74 16.12 -6.73
N LEU A 194 -4.39 14.95 -6.17
CA LEU A 194 -5.29 13.80 -6.15
C LEU A 194 -6.58 14.11 -5.38
N LYS A 195 -6.47 14.72 -4.19
CA LYS A 195 -7.62 15.19 -3.40
C LYS A 195 -8.52 16.12 -4.22
N GLY A 196 -7.93 17.13 -4.87
CA GLY A 196 -8.66 18.09 -5.69
C GLY A 196 -9.35 17.41 -6.87
N ALA A 197 -8.65 16.49 -7.55
CA ALA A 197 -9.18 15.75 -8.68
C ALA A 197 -10.39 14.90 -8.28
N LEU A 198 -10.31 14.12 -7.19
CA LEU A 198 -11.43 13.30 -6.71
C LEU A 198 -12.65 14.15 -6.30
N THR A 199 -12.41 15.26 -5.61
CA THR A 199 -13.47 16.20 -5.20
C THR A 199 -14.16 16.83 -6.42
N ARG A 200 -13.38 17.18 -7.45
CA ARG A 200 -13.90 17.74 -8.70
C ARG A 200 -14.70 16.72 -9.50
N LEU A 201 -14.20 15.50 -9.64
CA LEU A 201 -14.90 14.41 -10.33
C LEU A 201 -16.25 14.10 -9.67
N HIS A 202 -16.30 14.10 -8.33
CA HIS A 202 -17.55 14.00 -7.59
C HIS A 202 -18.47 15.20 -7.87
N SER A 203 -17.96 16.43 -7.82
CA SER A 203 -18.76 17.65 -8.05
C SER A 203 -19.40 17.70 -9.44
N LEU A 204 -18.73 17.09 -10.43
CA LEU A 204 -19.22 16.96 -11.81
C LEU A 204 -20.19 15.78 -12.00
N ASN A 205 -20.54 15.04 -10.93
CA ASN A 205 -21.39 13.83 -10.96
C ASN A 205 -20.92 12.78 -11.97
N ILE A 206 -19.60 12.64 -12.13
CA ILE A 206 -19.03 11.62 -13.01
C ILE A 206 -19.13 10.28 -12.30
N GLU A 207 -19.74 9.30 -12.97
CA GLU A 207 -19.87 7.95 -12.42
C GLU A 207 -18.48 7.31 -12.28
N GLY A 208 -18.11 7.01 -11.03
CA GLY A 208 -16.93 6.23 -10.70
C GLY A 208 -17.02 5.70 -9.28
N PRO A 209 -16.66 4.43 -9.03
CA PRO A 209 -16.87 3.79 -7.73
C PRO A 209 -16.11 4.45 -6.57
N TYR A 210 -15.04 5.18 -6.87
CA TYR A 210 -14.15 5.77 -5.86
C TYR A 210 -14.03 7.30 -5.97
N TYR A 211 -14.83 7.95 -6.83
CA TYR A 211 -14.83 9.41 -6.97
C TYR A 211 -15.66 10.04 -5.84
N ARG A 212 -15.00 10.19 -4.70
CA ARG A 212 -15.54 10.76 -3.47
C ARG A 212 -14.68 11.92 -2.95
N PRO A 213 -15.27 12.93 -2.30
CA PRO A 213 -14.49 14.00 -1.66
C PRO A 213 -13.58 13.40 -0.57
N VAL A 214 -12.54 14.16 -0.21
CA VAL A 214 -11.49 13.68 0.67
C VAL A 214 -11.26 14.62 1.85
N ASN A 215 -11.44 14.09 3.06
CA ASN A 215 -11.04 14.74 4.31
C ASN A 215 -9.64 14.28 4.70
N VAL A 216 -8.81 15.22 5.15
CA VAL A 216 -7.40 14.96 5.43
C VAL A 216 -7.07 15.40 6.85
N TYR A 217 -6.56 14.47 7.65
CA TYR A 217 -6.05 14.70 9.00
C TYR A 217 -4.53 14.58 8.96
N THR A 218 -3.82 15.70 9.05
CA THR A 218 -2.34 15.72 8.94
C THR A 218 -1.71 15.88 10.31
N MET A 219 -0.68 15.07 10.58
CA MET A 219 0.13 15.15 11.79
C MET A 219 1.59 14.82 11.49
N ASN A 220 2.50 15.43 12.25
CA ASN A 220 3.91 15.02 12.26
C ASN A 220 4.16 14.10 13.47
N PRO A 221 4.36 12.78 13.25
CA PRO A 221 4.51 11.83 14.35
C PRO A 221 5.78 12.05 15.19
N LYS A 222 6.79 12.76 14.66
CA LYS A 222 8.03 13.07 15.37
C LYS A 222 7.99 14.40 16.13
N SER A 223 6.98 15.23 15.91
CA SER A 223 6.79 16.48 16.65
C SER A 223 6.16 16.29 18.02
N VAL A 224 5.68 15.07 18.31
CA VAL A 224 5.01 14.71 19.56
C VAL A 224 5.69 13.50 20.20
N THR A 225 5.45 13.31 21.50
CA THR A 225 5.92 12.11 22.20
C THR A 225 5.10 10.88 21.81
N MET A 226 5.61 9.67 22.07
CA MET A 226 4.88 8.42 21.79
C MET A 226 3.55 8.33 22.56
N GLY A 227 3.53 8.82 23.81
CA GLY A 227 2.32 8.89 24.62
C GLY A 227 1.30 9.87 24.07
N GLU A 228 1.72 11.01 23.54
CA GLU A 228 0.81 11.95 22.86
C GLU A 228 0.35 11.46 21.48
N LEU A 229 1.12 10.58 20.84
CA LEU A 229 0.79 10.01 19.54
C LEU A 229 -0.26 8.88 19.65
N TYR A 230 -0.01 7.89 20.51
CA TYR A 230 -0.83 6.68 20.66
C TYR A 230 -1.75 6.70 21.89
N GLY A 231 -1.48 7.57 22.85
CA GLY A 231 -2.14 7.61 24.14
C GLY A 231 -1.27 7.00 25.24
N GLU A 232 -1.47 7.49 26.46
CA GLU A 232 -0.76 7.05 27.65
C GLU A 232 -1.66 7.11 28.89
N VAL A 233 -1.33 6.32 29.90
CA VAL A 233 -1.98 6.42 31.21
C VAL A 233 -1.32 7.56 31.98
N ASN A 234 -2.12 8.52 32.44
CA ASN A 234 -1.64 9.55 33.34
C ASN A 234 -1.31 8.92 34.69
N LEU A 235 -0.04 8.95 35.09
CA LEU A 235 0.44 8.31 36.31
C LEU A 235 -0.14 8.91 37.61
N LEU A 236 -0.63 10.15 37.57
CA LEU A 236 -1.21 10.81 38.74
C LEU A 236 -2.69 10.46 38.92
N THR A 237 -3.47 10.44 37.84
CA THR A 237 -4.92 10.16 37.89
C THR A 237 -5.26 8.71 37.61
N MET A 238 -4.32 7.93 37.08
CA MET A 238 -4.53 6.58 36.54
C MET A 238 -5.58 6.51 35.43
N GLU A 239 -5.89 7.64 34.79
CA GLU A 239 -6.82 7.72 33.67
C GLU A 239 -6.09 7.64 32.33
N TRP A 240 -6.75 7.06 31.34
CA TRP A 240 -6.25 7.00 29.98
C TRP A 240 -6.39 8.37 29.31
N LYS A 241 -5.29 8.88 28.75
CA LYS A 241 -5.27 10.06 27.89
C LYS A 241 -5.08 9.60 26.46
N ASP A 242 -6.04 9.96 25.61
CA ASP A 242 -5.99 9.63 24.19
C ASP A 242 -4.87 10.36 23.44
N GLY A 243 -4.23 9.63 22.52
CA GLY A 243 -3.26 10.20 21.58
C GLY A 243 -3.91 10.74 20.31
N LEU A 244 -3.17 11.58 19.59
CA LEU A 244 -3.60 12.21 18.34
C LEU A 244 -4.04 11.21 17.28
N LEU A 245 -3.31 10.10 17.12
CA LEU A 245 -3.63 9.11 16.10
C LEU A 245 -4.96 8.40 16.40
N GLY A 246 -5.19 8.04 17.67
CA GLY A 246 -6.44 7.44 18.10
C GLY A 246 -7.63 8.39 17.91
N ILE A 247 -7.44 9.69 18.16
CA ILE A 247 -8.47 10.72 17.90
C ILE A 247 -8.76 10.82 16.40
N PHE A 248 -7.75 10.93 15.54
CA PHE A 248 -7.95 11.05 14.09
C PHE A 248 -8.61 9.82 13.47
N VAL A 249 -8.20 8.61 13.88
CA VAL A 249 -8.82 7.38 13.38
C VAL A 249 -10.26 7.27 13.86
N ARG A 250 -10.58 7.64 15.11
CA ARG A 250 -11.98 7.69 15.57
C ARG A 250 -12.83 8.68 14.79
N LEU A 251 -12.32 9.88 14.54
CA LEU A 251 -13.02 10.87 13.72
C LEU A 251 -13.27 10.36 12.29
N ALA A 252 -12.27 9.70 11.70
CA ALA A 252 -12.40 9.08 10.39
C ALA A 252 -13.48 7.98 10.36
N VAL A 253 -13.51 7.11 11.37
CA VAL A 253 -14.48 5.99 11.46
C VAL A 253 -15.91 6.49 11.78
N GLN A 254 -16.05 7.61 12.49
CA GLN A 254 -17.34 8.21 12.81
C GLN A 254 -18.02 8.89 11.61
N CYS A 255 -17.29 9.14 10.52
CA CYS A 255 -17.88 9.71 9.32
C CYS A 255 -18.86 8.73 8.67
N THR A 256 -20.14 9.12 8.60
CA THR A 256 -21.20 8.32 7.97
C THR A 256 -21.42 8.65 6.50
N GLU A 257 -20.84 9.75 6.03
CA GLU A 257 -20.92 10.17 4.63
C GLU A 257 -19.96 9.35 3.76
N GLU A 258 -20.27 9.18 2.47
CA GLU A 258 -19.41 8.47 1.53
C GLU A 258 -18.18 9.30 1.12
N GLU A 259 -17.35 9.68 2.09
CA GLU A 259 -16.16 10.50 1.87
C GLU A 259 -14.89 9.73 2.25
N HIS A 260 -13.81 9.92 1.49
CA HIS A 260 -12.52 9.35 1.84
C HIS A 260 -11.93 10.07 3.05
N GLN A 261 -11.46 9.30 4.03
CA GLN A 261 -10.79 9.83 5.22
C GLN A 261 -9.30 9.46 5.16
N TRP A 262 -8.43 10.44 4.93
CA TRP A 262 -6.99 10.24 4.86
C TRP A 262 -6.32 10.72 6.14
N VAL A 263 -5.68 9.80 6.86
CA VAL A 263 -4.82 10.14 8.00
C VAL A 263 -3.38 10.18 7.51
N VAL A 264 -2.80 11.38 7.45
CA VAL A 264 -1.49 11.65 6.85
C VAL A 264 -0.46 11.89 7.95
N CYS A 265 0.50 10.98 8.05
CA CYS A 265 1.67 11.13 8.91
C CYS A 265 2.79 11.84 8.13
N ASP A 266 2.80 13.17 8.14
CA ASP A 266 3.81 13.99 7.46
C ASP A 266 5.03 14.21 8.36
N GLY A 267 5.97 13.26 8.32
CA GLY A 267 7.20 13.33 9.08
C GLY A 267 8.16 12.17 8.80
N PRO A 268 9.31 12.14 9.48
CA PRO A 268 10.26 11.05 9.38
C PRO A 268 9.66 9.74 9.90
N VAL A 269 9.85 8.66 9.14
CA VAL A 269 9.51 7.31 9.59
C VAL A 269 10.63 6.78 10.48
N ASP A 270 10.24 6.18 11.61
CA ASP A 270 11.13 5.52 12.56
C ASP A 270 10.46 4.23 13.02
N ALA A 271 11.28 3.19 13.25
CA ALA A 271 10.86 1.85 13.62
C ALA A 271 9.94 1.85 14.86
N VAL A 272 10.24 2.71 15.84
CA VAL A 272 9.54 2.71 17.13
C VAL A 272 8.06 3.06 17.02
N TRP A 273 7.69 4.08 16.22
CA TRP A 273 6.28 4.46 16.10
C TRP A 273 5.58 3.63 15.02
N ILE A 274 6.24 3.40 13.87
CA ILE A 274 5.60 2.72 12.73
C ILE A 274 5.24 1.27 13.08
N GLU A 275 5.98 0.61 13.98
CA GLU A 275 5.74 -0.78 14.34
C GLU A 275 4.35 -1.00 14.94
N ASN A 276 3.85 -0.03 15.72
CA ASN A 276 2.51 -0.08 16.32
C ASN A 276 1.39 0.04 15.27
N MET A 277 1.72 0.43 14.03
CA MET A 277 0.75 0.48 12.93
C MET A 277 0.64 -0.82 12.12
N ASN A 278 1.42 -1.86 12.43
CA ASN A 278 1.39 -3.08 11.62
C ASN A 278 0.01 -3.73 11.51
N THR A 279 -0.76 -3.75 12.62
CA THR A 279 -2.11 -4.35 12.65
C THR A 279 -3.16 -3.50 11.94
N VAL A 280 -2.97 -2.16 11.90
CA VAL A 280 -3.87 -1.31 11.12
C VAL A 280 -3.52 -1.36 9.64
N LEU A 281 -2.26 -1.56 9.28
CA LEU A 281 -1.79 -1.62 7.89
C LEU A 281 -1.89 -3.00 7.23
N ASP A 282 -2.16 -4.05 8.00
CA ASP A 282 -2.40 -5.40 7.48
C ASP A 282 -3.87 -5.66 7.16
N ASP A 283 -4.22 -6.90 6.84
CA ASP A 283 -5.57 -7.28 6.46
C ASP A 283 -6.58 -7.17 7.62
N ASN A 284 -6.11 -7.08 8.87
CA ASN A 284 -6.98 -6.91 10.03
C ASN A 284 -7.60 -5.51 10.07
N LYS A 285 -6.90 -4.49 9.56
CA LYS A 285 -7.36 -3.09 9.52
C LYS A 285 -7.83 -2.55 10.88
N MET A 286 -7.16 -2.97 11.97
CA MET A 286 -7.51 -2.59 13.34
C MET A 286 -6.35 -1.83 14.00
N LEU A 287 -6.64 -0.67 14.58
CA LEU A 287 -5.70 0.06 15.43
C LEU A 287 -5.82 -0.44 16.86
N CYS A 288 -4.77 -1.10 17.35
CA CYS A 288 -4.70 -1.59 18.72
C CYS A 288 -3.94 -0.59 19.60
N LEU A 289 -4.60 -0.06 20.63
CA LEU A 289 -4.00 0.86 21.60
C LEU A 289 -3.54 0.12 22.88
N ALA A 290 -2.66 0.77 23.65
CA ALA A 290 -2.08 0.17 24.87
C ALA A 290 -3.13 -0.10 25.97
N ASN A 291 -4.24 0.65 25.99
CA ASN A 291 -5.40 0.40 26.85
C ASN A 291 -6.25 -0.82 26.41
N SER A 292 -5.78 -1.60 25.42
CA SER A 292 -6.49 -2.72 24.80
C SER A 292 -7.73 -2.34 23.98
N GLU A 293 -7.97 -1.04 23.78
CA GLU A 293 -8.97 -0.57 22.83
C GLU A 293 -8.56 -0.95 21.40
N ARG A 294 -9.57 -1.33 20.61
CA ARG A 294 -9.43 -1.66 19.19
C ARG A 294 -10.39 -0.78 18.42
N ILE A 295 -9.83 0.04 17.55
CA ILE A 295 -10.57 0.94 16.65
C ILE A 295 -10.52 0.35 15.25
#